data_AF-A0A2V2F737-F1
#
_entry.id   AF-A0A2V2F737-F1
#
_cell.length_a   1.000
_cell.length_b   1.000
_cell.length_c   1.000
_cell.angle_alpha   90.00
_cell.angle_beta   90.00
_cell.angle_gamma   90.00
#
_symmetry.space_group_name_H-M   'P 1'
#
loop_
_entity.id
_entity.type
_entity.pdbx_description
1 polymer ?
#
loop_
_entity_poly.entity_id
_entity_poly.type
_entity_poly.pdbx_seq_one_letter_code
_entity_poly.pdbx_strand_id
1 'polypeptide(L)'
;MKPVFVRKPTEEQKALLLAQPTWEHEPETWEASYDEREETCLVIEGEAYVQTQDGIRYHFAAGDLVTFQPNMDCIWCVEKKIKKHYIFDMK
;
A
#
# COMPACT_ATOMS: atom_id res chain seq x y z
N MET A 1 -8.57 12.40 9.76
CA MET A 1 -7.77 12.24 8.53
C MET A 1 -7.92 10.80 8.07
N LYS A 2 -7.99 10.50 6.76
CA LYS A 2 -8.06 9.09 6.32
C LYS A 2 -6.66 8.47 6.48
N PRO A 3 -6.52 7.32 7.17
CA PRO A 3 -5.21 6.68 7.39
C PRO A 3 -4.61 6.05 6.14
N VAL A 4 -5.46 5.74 5.14
CA VAL A 4 -5.05 5.12 3.88
C VAL A 4 -5.74 5.82 2.71
N PHE A 5 -4.96 6.12 1.67
CA PHE A 5 -5.45 6.76 0.45
C PHE A 5 -5.19 5.87 -0.77
N VAL A 6 -6.26 5.31 -1.34
CA VAL A 6 -6.22 4.54 -2.59
C VAL A 6 -6.66 5.43 -3.74
N ARG A 7 -5.84 5.55 -4.78
CA ARG A 7 -6.09 6.39 -5.96
C ARG A 7 -5.38 5.82 -7.19
N LYS A 8 -5.60 6.42 -8.37
CA LYS A 8 -4.79 6.13 -9.56
C LYS A 8 -3.56 7.03 -9.61
N PRO A 9 -2.37 6.51 -9.98
CA PRO A 9 -1.18 7.32 -10.13
C PRO A 9 -1.27 8.23 -11.36
N THR A 10 -0.56 9.34 -11.34
CA THR A 10 -0.19 10.05 -12.59
C THR A 10 0.90 9.27 -13.32
N GLU A 11 1.13 9.58 -14.61
CA GLU A 11 2.22 8.96 -15.36
C GLU A 11 3.60 9.24 -14.73
N GLU A 12 3.79 10.44 -14.16
CA GLU A 12 5.01 10.80 -13.43
C GLU A 12 5.20 9.98 -12.16
N GLN A 13 4.15 9.83 -11.33
CA GLN A 13 4.19 9.00 -10.13
C GLN A 13 4.45 7.53 -10.46
N LYS A 14 3.82 7.04 -11.53
CA LYS A 14 4.02 5.68 -12.01
C LYS A 14 5.46 5.46 -12.46
N ALA A 15 6.02 6.36 -13.26
CA ALA A 15 7.41 6.29 -13.72
C ALA A 15 8.40 6.34 -12.54
N LEU A 16 8.15 7.22 -11.56
CA LEU A 16 8.96 7.32 -10.34
C LEU A 16 8.96 5.99 -9.57
N LEU A 17 7.77 5.42 -9.31
CA LEU A 17 7.61 4.20 -8.52
C LEU A 17 8.15 2.97 -9.24
N LEU A 18 8.01 2.86 -10.55
CA LEU A 18 8.59 1.74 -11.32
C LEU A 18 10.13 1.67 -11.23
N ALA A 19 10.79 2.75 -10.83
CA ALA A 19 12.24 2.78 -10.57
C ALA A 19 12.63 2.42 -9.12
N GLN A 20 11.66 2.23 -8.22
CA GLN A 20 11.87 1.93 -6.80
C GLN A 20 11.99 0.42 -6.54
N PRO A 21 12.50 -0.02 -5.37
CA PRO A 21 12.47 -1.43 -4.99
C PRO A 21 11.06 -2.01 -5.00
N THR A 22 10.99 -3.32 -5.24
CA THR A 22 9.75 -4.09 -5.16
C THR A 22 9.65 -4.85 -3.85
N TRP A 23 8.43 -4.97 -3.36
CA TRP A 23 8.05 -5.91 -2.31
C TRP A 23 6.97 -6.85 -2.87
N GLU A 24 7.01 -8.12 -2.47
CA GLU A 24 6.03 -9.13 -2.87
C GLU A 24 5.70 -10.06 -1.71
N HIS A 25 4.47 -10.60 -1.72
CA HIS A 25 4.00 -11.48 -0.66
C HIS A 25 2.91 -12.43 -1.16
N GLU A 26 2.91 -13.67 -0.66
CA GLU A 26 1.86 -14.66 -0.91
C GLU A 26 0.60 -14.35 -0.09
N PRO A 27 -0.57 -14.97 -0.40
CA PRO A 27 -1.78 -14.80 0.40
C PRO A 27 -1.55 -15.14 1.89
N GLU A 28 -1.63 -14.12 2.75
CA GLU A 28 -1.47 -14.21 4.20
C GLU A 28 -2.21 -13.04 4.86
N THR A 29 -2.47 -13.15 6.16
CA THR A 29 -3.01 -12.07 7.00
C THR A 29 -2.13 -11.88 8.23
N TRP A 30 -1.71 -10.64 8.50
CA TRP A 30 -0.84 -10.31 9.64
C TRP A 30 -1.07 -8.89 10.16
N GLU A 31 -0.67 -8.64 11.41
CA GLU A 31 -0.66 -7.31 12.00
C GLU A 31 0.58 -6.53 11.56
N ALA A 32 0.41 -5.26 11.20
CA ALA A 32 1.48 -4.37 10.80
C ALA A 32 1.33 -2.99 11.44
N SER A 33 2.46 -2.39 11.79
CA SER A 33 2.56 -1.04 12.31
C SER A 33 3.42 -0.20 11.36
N TYR A 34 2.87 0.94 10.94
CA TYR A 34 3.58 1.95 10.16
C TYR A 34 4.25 2.95 11.10
N ASP A 35 5.51 3.23 10.83
CA ASP A 35 6.33 4.14 11.63
C ASP A 35 6.01 5.61 11.33
N GLU A 36 6.94 6.49 11.69
CA GLU A 36 6.81 7.94 11.51
C GLU A 36 6.92 8.42 10.05
N ARG A 37 7.23 7.54 9.10
CA ARG A 37 7.34 7.88 7.67
C ARG A 37 6.09 7.50 6.90
N GLU A 38 5.80 8.29 5.87
CA GLU A 38 4.70 7.98 4.96
C GLU A 38 5.19 6.96 3.92
N GLU A 39 4.50 5.82 3.78
CA GLU A 39 4.77 4.88 2.68
C GLU A 39 3.77 5.10 1.55
N THR A 40 4.28 5.30 0.33
CA THR A 40 3.45 5.22 -0.88
C THR A 40 3.89 4.05 -1.74
N CYS A 41 2.95 3.26 -2.22
CA CYS A 41 3.21 2.11 -3.07
C CYS A 41 2.32 2.07 -4.32
N LEU A 42 2.91 1.58 -5.41
CA LEU A 42 2.21 1.24 -6.64
C LEU A 42 2.05 -0.29 -6.68
N VAL A 43 0.82 -0.77 -6.64
CA VAL A 43 0.53 -2.19 -6.80
C VAL A 43 0.62 -2.54 -8.28
N ILE A 44 1.46 -3.51 -8.64
CA ILE A 44 1.66 -3.95 -10.02
C ILE A 44 1.08 -5.33 -10.31
N GLU A 45 0.78 -6.11 -9.26
CA GLU A 45 0.14 -7.42 -9.35
C GLU A 45 -0.66 -7.69 -8.07
N GLY A 46 -1.75 -8.44 -8.20
CA GLY A 46 -2.51 -8.95 -7.06
C GLY A 46 -3.62 -8.03 -6.55
N GLU A 47 -4.11 -8.39 -5.36
CA GLU A 47 -5.23 -7.76 -4.68
C GLU A 47 -5.07 -7.99 -3.17
N ALA A 48 -5.25 -6.93 -2.39
CA ALA A 48 -5.17 -6.97 -0.94
C ALA A 48 -6.04 -5.86 -0.34
N TYR A 49 -6.20 -5.91 0.98
CA TYR A 49 -6.70 -4.79 1.75
C TYR A 49 -5.93 -4.64 3.05
N VAL A 50 -5.99 -3.43 3.61
CA VAL A 50 -5.64 -3.20 5.02
C VAL A 50 -6.89 -2.87 5.81
N GLN A 51 -6.99 -3.45 7.00
CA GLN A 51 -8.07 -3.16 7.95
C GLN A 51 -7.52 -2.36 9.12
N THR A 52 -8.03 -1.15 9.34
CA THR A 52 -7.66 -0.31 10.48
C THR A 52 -8.38 -0.74 11.76
N GLN A 53 -7.92 -0.26 12.91
CA GLN A 53 -8.47 -0.63 14.22
C GLN A 53 -9.97 -0.33 14.38
N ASP A 54 -10.50 0.66 13.65
CA ASP A 54 -11.92 1.00 13.58
C ASP A 54 -12.75 0.03 12.70
N GLY A 55 -12.12 -1.01 12.15
CA GLY A 55 -12.75 -2.03 11.30
C GLY A 55 -12.90 -1.62 9.83
N ILE A 56 -12.46 -0.41 9.44
CA ILE A 56 -12.55 0.03 8.04
C ILE A 56 -11.53 -0.71 7.20
N ARG A 57 -11.98 -1.23 6.05
CA ARG A 57 -11.13 -1.90 5.06
C ARG A 57 -10.85 -1.00 3.86
N TYR A 58 -9.58 -0.92 3.48
CA TYR A 58 -9.10 -0.20 2.32
C TYR A 58 -8.57 -1.20 1.30
N HIS A 59 -9.40 -1.54 0.31
CA HIS A 59 -9.05 -2.47 -0.75
C HIS A 59 -8.25 -1.78 -1.86
N PHE A 60 -7.29 -2.51 -2.42
CA PHE A 60 -6.46 -2.06 -3.53
C PHE A 60 -5.98 -3.25 -4.36
N ALA A 61 -5.78 -3.01 -5.65
CA ALA A 61 -5.37 -4.03 -6.60
C ALA A 61 -4.36 -3.47 -7.61
N ALA A 62 -3.88 -4.32 -8.52
CA ALA A 62 -2.97 -3.92 -9.60
C ALA A 62 -3.43 -2.63 -10.30
N GLY A 63 -2.51 -1.66 -10.39
CA GLY A 63 -2.73 -0.33 -10.96
C GLY A 63 -3.17 0.74 -9.95
N ASP A 64 -3.32 0.42 -8.68
CA ASP A 64 -3.58 1.40 -7.62
C ASP A 64 -2.30 1.97 -7.00
N LEU A 65 -2.38 3.26 -6.68
CA LEU A 65 -1.44 4.00 -5.86
C LEU A 65 -2.02 4.11 -4.45
N VAL A 66 -1.33 3.53 -3.47
CA VAL A 66 -1.77 3.49 -2.08
C VAL A 66 -0.79 4.26 -1.22
N THR A 67 -1.30 5.18 -0.40
CA THR A 67 -0.50 5.91 0.59
C THR A 67 -0.98 5.55 1.98
N PHE A 68 -0.07 5.05 2.80
CA PHE A 68 -0.26 4.74 4.22
C PHE A 68 0.28 5.90 5.05
N GLN A 69 -0.58 6.49 5.87
CA GLN A 69 -0.18 7.59 6.74
C GLN A 69 0.73 7.09 7.88
N PRO A 70 1.63 7.94 8.40
CA PRO A 70 2.46 7.62 9.53
C PRO A 70 1.68 7.22 10.79
N ASN A 71 2.33 6.47 11.67
CA ASN A 71 1.85 6.10 13.01
C ASN A 71 0.48 5.42 12.99
N MET A 72 0.33 4.42 12.12
CA MET A 72 -0.91 3.66 11.99
C MET A 72 -0.67 2.16 12.21
N ASP A 73 -1.57 1.53 12.94
CA ASP A 73 -1.65 0.07 13.05
C ASP A 73 -2.78 -0.46 12.17
N CYS A 74 -2.53 -1.58 11.52
CA CYS A 74 -3.54 -2.25 10.69
C CYS A 74 -3.29 -3.75 10.59
N ILE A 75 -4.30 -4.45 10.10
CA ILE A 75 -4.18 -5.84 9.67
C ILE A 75 -4.06 -5.83 8.15
N TRP A 76 -2.95 -6.34 7.63
CA TRP A 76 -2.78 -6.63 6.22
C TRP A 76 -3.47 -7.94 5.88
N CYS A 77 -4.20 -7.98 4.77
CA CYS A 77 -4.79 -9.19 4.21
C CYS A 77 -4.49 -9.24 2.71
N VAL A 78 -3.62 -10.15 2.31
CA VAL A 78 -3.29 -10.42 0.91
C VAL A 78 -4.25 -11.50 0.41
N GLU A 79 -5.18 -11.13 -0.47
CA GLU A 79 -6.19 -12.04 -1.01
C GLU A 79 -5.66 -12.84 -2.19
N LYS A 80 -4.80 -12.20 -2.99
CA LYS A 80 -4.03 -12.80 -4.09
C LYS A 80 -2.61 -12.33 -3.98
N LYS A 81 -1.64 -13.20 -4.36
CA LYS A 81 -0.21 -12.86 -4.40
C LYS A 81 -0.03 -11.42 -4.90
N ILE A 82 0.59 -10.59 -4.07
CA ILE A 82 0.72 -9.17 -4.31
C ILE A 82 2.16 -8.81 -4.66
N LYS A 83 2.33 -7.86 -5.56
CA LYS A 83 3.60 -7.22 -5.85
C LYS A 83 3.42 -5.73 -5.97
N LYS A 84 4.26 -4.96 -5.29
CA LYS A 84 4.22 -3.49 -5.28
C LYS A 84 5.61 -2.89 -5.38
N HIS A 85 5.73 -1.74 -6.03
CA HIS A 85 6.85 -0.83 -5.80
C HIS A 85 6.52 0.08 -4.63
N TYR A 86 7.50 0.45 -3.81
CA TYR A 86 7.27 1.30 -2.65
C TYR A 86 8.34 2.38 -2.51
N ILE A 87 7.95 3.53 -1.95
CA ILE A 87 8.83 4.63 -1.59
C ILE A 87 8.34 5.24 -0.28
N PHE A 88 9.26 5.78 0.51
CA PHE A 88 8.93 6.53 1.71
C PHE A 88 9.09 8.03 1.48
N ASP A 89 8.19 8.83 2.04
CA ASP A 89 8.14 10.30 1.94
C ASP A 89 8.18 10.81 0.50
N MET A 90 7.25 10.30 -0.33
CA MET A 90 7.11 10.71 -1.72
C MET A 90 6.79 12.20 -1.81
N LYS A 91 7.66 12.97 -2.49
CA LYS A 91 7.51 14.41 -2.69
C LYS A 91 6.70 14.77 -3.92
#